data_AF-A0A6B3H4L9-F1
#
_entry.id   AF-A0A6B3H4L9-F1
#
_cell.length_a   1.000
_cell.length_b   1.000
_cell.length_c   1.000
_cell.angle_alpha   90.00
_cell.angle_beta   90.00
_cell.angle_gamma   90.00
#
_symmetry.space_group_name_H-M   'P 1'
#
loop_
_entity.id
_entity.type
_entity.pdbx_description
1 polymer ?
#
loop_
_entity_poly.entity_id
_entity_poly.type
_entity_poly.pdbx_seq_one_letter_code
_entity_poly.pdbx_strand_id
1 'polypeptide(L)' 'GDRIAVAVDVPEGGAFEVNGSRGQLSRVIGNLLDNAQRHAEGSVAVSVAADGRGVRVEVRDDGAGVP' A
#
# COMPACT_ATOMS: atom_id res chain seq x y z
N GLY A 1 12.07 -3.16 16.33
CA GLY A 1 12.90 -3.06 15.14
C GLY A 1 12.56 -1.77 14.45
N ASP A 2 13.55 -1.06 13.94
CA ASP A 2 13.30 0.15 13.16
C ASP A 2 12.41 -0.20 11.97
N ARG A 3 11.36 0.58 11.75
CA ARG A 3 10.45 0.37 10.62
C ARG A 3 11.14 0.82 9.34
N ILE A 4 11.08 -0.01 8.30
CA ILE A 4 11.46 0.39 6.94
C ILE A 4 10.56 1.54 6.50
N ALA A 5 11.18 2.62 6.01
CA ALA A 5 10.46 3.78 5.49
C ALA A 5 9.61 3.36 4.28
N VAL A 6 8.37 3.84 4.23
CA VAL A 6 7.45 3.53 3.15
C VAL A 6 7.55 4.61 2.08
N ALA A 7 7.97 4.24 0.87
CA ALA A 7 7.88 5.11 -0.29
C ALA A 7 6.42 5.19 -0.76
N VAL A 8 5.92 6.40 -1.03
CA VAL A 8 4.54 6.61 -1.48
C VAL A 8 4.58 7.26 -2.85
N ASP A 9 3.99 6.59 -3.84
CA ASP A 9 3.84 7.06 -5.21
C ASP A 9 2.35 7.29 -5.52
N VAL A 10 1.96 8.56 -5.57
CA VAL A 10 0.59 8.97 -5.87
C VAL A 10 0.66 10.06 -6.93
N PRO A 11 -0.03 9.91 -8.08
CA PRO A 11 -0.05 10.91 -9.13
C PRO A 11 -0.43 12.29 -8.62
N GLU A 12 0.36 13.31 -8.97
CA GLU A 12 0.05 14.70 -8.63
C GLU A 12 -1.30 15.10 -9.24
N GLY A 13 -2.18 15.70 -8.43
CA GLY A 13 -3.51 16.11 -8.86
C GLY A 13 -4.54 14.99 -9.03
N GLY A 14 -4.21 13.74 -8.70
CA GLY A 14 -5.15 12.62 -8.70
C GLY A 14 -6.14 12.69 -7.55
N ALA A 15 -7.42 12.97 -7.84
CA ALA A 15 -8.52 12.77 -6.89
C ALA A 15 -9.03 11.32 -7.01
N PHE A 16 -8.65 10.48 -6.05
CA PHE A 16 -9.09 9.09 -5.97
C PHE A 16 -10.25 8.98 -4.97
N GLU A 17 -11.46 8.75 -5.49
CA GLU A 17 -12.65 8.58 -4.67
C GLU A 17 -13.23 7.17 -4.83
N VAL A 18 -13.60 6.56 -3.70
CA VAL A 18 -14.22 5.24 -3.65
C VAL A 18 -15.36 5.24 -2.62
N ASN A 19 -16.41 4.47 -2.90
CA ASN A 19 -17.44 4.20 -1.91
C ASN A 19 -16.96 3.11 -0.95
N GLY A 20 -16.91 3.40 0.35
CA GLY A 20 -16.50 2.40 1.35
C GLY A 20 -16.38 2.96 2.77
N SER A 21 -16.10 2.07 3.71
CA SER A 21 -15.81 2.44 5.10
C SER A 21 -14.36 2.85 5.26
N ARG A 22 -14.12 4.12 5.63
CA ARG A 22 -12.77 4.64 5.92
C ARG A 22 -12.00 3.75 6.90
N GLY A 23 -12.65 3.31 7.98
CA GLY A 23 -12.00 2.46 8.99
C GLY A 23 -11.61 1.08 8.47
N GLN A 24 -12.45 0.47 7.63
CA GLN A 24 -12.12 -0.83 7.01
C GLN A 24 -10.97 -0.69 6.01
N LEU A 25 -10.96 0.36 5.20
CA LEU A 25 -9.87 0.63 4.25
C LEU A 25 -8.54 0.90 4.98
N SER A 26 -8.55 1.74 6.02
CA SER A 26 -7.37 1.97 6.88
C SER A 26 -6.84 0.67 7.48
N ARG A 27 -7.72 -0.23 7.92
CA ARG A 27 -7.33 -1.53 8.49
C ARG A 27 -6.69 -2.43 7.44
N VAL A 28 -7.28 -2.55 6.25
CA VAL A 28 -6.73 -3.40 5.18
C VAL A 28 -5.36 -2.89 4.77
N ILE A 29 -5.22 -1.59 4.50
CA ILE A 29 -3.94 -0.99 4.09
C ILE A 29 -2.90 -1.13 5.22
N GLY A 30 -3.29 -0.89 6.47
CA GLY A 30 -2.41 -1.07 7.63
C GLY A 30 -1.89 -2.49 7.76
N ASN A 31 -2.75 -3.49 7.58
CA ASN A 31 -2.35 -4.89 7.63
C ASN A 31 -1.35 -5.25 6.51
N LEU A 32 -1.57 -4.74 5.30
CA LEU A 32 -0.65 -4.97 4.18
C LEU A 32 0.71 -4.32 4.43
N LEU A 33 0.73 -3.08 4.94
CA LEU A 33 1.96 -2.38 5.31
C LEU A 33 2.72 -3.07 6.44
N ASP A 34 2.02 -3.53 7.48
CA ASP A 34 2.64 -4.26 8.59
C ASP A 34 3.25 -5.59 8.13
N ASN A 35 2.62 -6.26 7.17
CA ASN A 35 3.17 -7.45 6.54
C ASN A 35 4.41 -7.12 5.70
N ALA A 36 4.30 -6.15 4.80
CA ALA A 36 5.42 -5.69 3.97
C ALA A 36 6.64 -5.32 4.84
N GLN A 37 6.46 -4.52 5.89
CA GLN A 37 7.55 -4.13 6.78
C GLN A 37 8.17 -5.28 7.58
N ARG A 38 7.42 -6.36 7.83
CA ARG A 38 7.93 -7.54 8.54
C ARG A 38 8.75 -8.45 7.64
N HIS A 39 8.44 -8.48 6.35
CA HIS A 39 8.98 -9.44 5.39
C HIS A 39 9.98 -8.83 4.40
N ALA A 40 9.97 -7.51 4.24
CA ALA A 40 10.93 -6.78 3.40
C ALA A 40 12.37 -6.95 3.90
N GLU A 41 13.30 -7.02 2.94
CA GLU A 41 14.73 -7.01 3.21
C GLU A 41 15.24 -5.58 3.38
N GLY A 42 14.64 -4.61 2.67
CA GLY A 42 15.07 -3.21 2.76
C GLY A 42 14.10 -2.17 2.20
N SER A 43 13.07 -2.57 1.45
CA SER A 43 12.19 -1.61 0.79
C SER A 43 10.71 -1.99 0.84
N VAL A 44 9.88 -0.96 1.05
CA VAL A 44 8.42 -1.03 0.97
C VAL A 44 7.92 0.18 0.20
N ALA A 45 7.06 -0.05 -0.79
CA ALA A 45 6.43 0.98 -1.58
C ALA A 45 4.90 0.83 -1.60
N VAL A 46 4.19 1.96 -1.65
CA VAL A 46 2.76 2.03 -1.89
C VAL A 46 2.52 2.89 -3.11
N SER A 47 1.76 2.37 -4.07
CA SER A 47 1.32 3.15 -5.24
C SER A 47 -0.19 3.19 -5.36
N VAL A 48 -0.71 4.32 -5.85
CA VAL A 48 -2.15 4.49 -6.14
C VAL A 48 -2.35 4.84 -7.60
N ALA A 49 -3.22 4.11 -8.28
CA ALA A 49 -3.55 4.36 -9.68
C ALA A 49 -5.05 4.22 -9.94
N ALA A 50 -5.54 4.95 -10.94
CA ALA A 50 -6.86 4.68 -11.50
C ALA A 50 -6.80 3.35 -12.27
N ASP A 51 -7.79 2.50 -12.05
CA ASP A 51 -7.91 1.22 -12.73
C ASP A 51 -9.34 1.09 -13.23
N GLY A 52 -9.61 1.57 -14.45
CA GLY A 52 -10.80 1.41 -15.31
C GLY A 52 -12.21 1.51 -14.68
N ARG A 53 -12.44 0.77 -13.61
CA ARG A 53 -13.66 0.67 -12.79
C ARG A 53 -13.46 1.16 -11.34
N GLY A 54 -12.30 1.66 -10.95
CA GLY A 54 -12.04 2.13 -9.59
C GLY A 54 -10.60 2.58 -9.35
N VAL A 55 -10.14 2.39 -8.10
CA VAL A 55 -8.81 2.78 -7.64
C VAL A 55 -8.06 1.54 -7.21
N ARG A 56 -6.85 1.37 -7.72
CA ARG A 56 -5.91 0.34 -7.32
C ARG A 56 -4.92 0.93 -6.33
N VAL A 57 -4.84 0.31 -5.16
CA VAL A 57 -3.76 0.54 -4.18
C VAL A 57 -2.90 -0.70 -4.19
N GLU A 58 -1.62 -0.54 -4.51
CA GLU A 58 -0.64 -1.63 -4.49
C GLU A 58 0.36 -1.38 -3.35
N VAL A 59 0.64 -2.42 -2.57
CA VAL A 59 1.73 -2.45 -1.58
C VAL A 59 2.74 -3.48 -2.07
N ARG A 60 3.99 -3.04 -2.24
CA ARG A 60 5.09 -3.86 -2.74
C ARG A 60 6.24 -3.85 -1.76
N ASP A 61 6.82 -5.02 -1.52
CA ASP A 61 8.06 -5.19 -0.78
C ASP A 61 9.08 -6.02 -1.58
N ASP A 62 10.32 -6.02 -1.12
CA ASP A 62 11.43 -6.81 -1.68
C ASP A 62 11.71 -8.12 -0.92
N GLY A 63 10.75 -8.55 -0.08
CA GLY A 63 10.86 -9.81 0.65
C GLY A 63 10.64 -11.04 -0.23
N ALA A 64 10.89 -12.22 0.35
CA ALA A 64 10.74 -13.52 -0.32
C ALA A 64 9.28 -13.88 -0.70
N GLY A 65 8.30 -13.04 -0.36
CA GLY A 65 6.89 -13.30 -0.58
C GLY A 65 6.30 -14.33 0.38
N VAL A 66 5.15 -14.89 0.00
CA VAL A 66 4.42 -15.93 0.76
C VAL A 66 4.61 -17.28 0.04
N PRO A 67 4.85 -18.39 0.76
CA PRO A 67 4.95 -19.73 0.17
C PRO A 67 3.67 -20.22 -0.54
#